data_AF-A0A0M3AGT3-F1
#
_entry.id   AF-A0A0M3AGT3-F1
#
_cell.length_a   1.000
_cell.length_b   1.000
_cell.length_c   1.000
_cell.angle_alpha   90.00
_cell.angle_beta   90.00
_cell.angle_gamma   90.00
#
_symmetry.space_group_name_H-M   'P 1'
#
loop_
_entity.id
_entity.type
_entity.pdbx_description
1 polymer ?
#
loop_
_entity_poly.entity_id
_entity_poly.type
_entity_poly.pdbx_seq_one_letter_code
_entity_poly.pdbx_strand_id
1 'polypeptide(L)'
;LEFLKKWVNPKSSPMCGNSICQDRRFLHRLMPELEQFFHYRNLDVSSVKELAKRWRPEIMSGLKKNASHLAMDDIRDSIAELKYYREYFFIMNK
;
A
#
# COMPACT_ATOMS: atom_id res chain seq x y z
N LEU A 1 -4.42 -15.66 11.18
CA LEU A 1 -3.14 -14.98 11.54
C LEU A 1 -1.88 -15.83 11.34
N GLU A 2 -1.97 -17.15 11.24
CA GLU A 2 -0.81 -18.06 11.22
C GLU A 2 0.22 -17.76 10.12
N PHE A 3 -0.23 -17.33 8.93
CA PHE A 3 0.67 -16.91 7.87
C PHE A 3 1.51 -15.69 8.29
N LEU A 4 0.88 -14.62 8.76
CA LEU A 4 1.54 -13.36 9.10
C LEU A 4 2.56 -13.53 10.23
N LYS A 5 2.22 -14.33 11.25
CA LYS A 5 3.08 -14.60 12.41
C LYS A 5 4.43 -15.24 12.05
N LYS A 6 4.56 -15.87 10.88
CA LYS A 6 5.83 -16.44 10.39
C LYS A 6 6.80 -15.38 9.84
N TRP A 7 6.29 -14.20 9.46
CA TRP A 7 7.05 -13.19 8.72
C TRP A 7 7.27 -11.90 9.49
N VAL A 8 6.31 -11.50 10.35
CA VAL A 8 6.30 -10.18 10.97
C VAL A 8 5.76 -10.26 12.41
N ASN A 9 6.35 -9.50 13.32
CA ASN A 9 5.88 -9.40 14.70
C ASN A 9 4.58 -8.57 14.78
N PRO A 10 3.68 -8.86 15.73
CA PRO A 10 2.48 -8.05 15.95
C PRO A 10 2.81 -6.57 16.14
N LYS A 11 1.95 -5.68 15.63
CA LYS A 11 2.03 -4.21 15.75
C LYS A 11 3.29 -3.56 15.15
N SER A 12 4.09 -4.29 14.37
CA SER A 12 5.30 -3.73 13.75
C SER A 12 5.05 -3.11 12.37
N SER A 13 4.30 -3.78 11.50
CA SER A 13 3.99 -3.26 10.15
C SER A 13 2.74 -2.38 10.17
N PRO A 14 2.74 -1.17 9.55
CA PRO A 14 1.50 -0.50 9.19
C PRO A 14 0.72 -1.33 8.17
N MET A 15 -0.56 -1.00 7.97
CA MET A 15 -1.33 -1.59 6.88
C MET A 15 -0.97 -0.89 5.57
N CYS A 16 -0.59 -1.67 4.56
CA CYS A 16 -0.01 -1.16 3.31
C CYS A 16 -0.90 -1.48 2.11
N GLY A 17 -1.07 -0.53 1.19
CA GLY A 17 -1.80 -0.74 -0.07
C GLY A 17 -2.28 0.57 -0.68
N ASN A 18 -3.20 0.50 -1.64
CA ASN A 18 -3.87 1.67 -2.21
C ASN A 18 -5.24 1.88 -1.54
N SER A 19 -5.55 3.12 -1.14
CA SER A 19 -6.82 3.47 -0.49
C SER A 19 -7.11 2.61 0.76
N ILE A 20 -6.04 2.25 1.47
CA ILE A 20 -6.00 1.18 2.49
C ILE A 20 -6.89 1.48 3.71
N CYS A 21 -7.27 2.74 3.91
CA CYS A 21 -8.22 3.13 4.94
C CYS A 21 -9.57 2.40 4.77
N GLN A 22 -10.01 2.20 3.53
CA GLN A 22 -11.26 1.50 3.26
C GLN A 22 -11.17 0.03 3.70
N ASP A 23 -10.08 -0.66 3.36
CA ASP A 23 -9.86 -2.05 3.78
C ASP A 23 -9.77 -2.16 5.30
N ARG A 24 -9.08 -1.22 5.96
CA ARG A 24 -8.99 -1.18 7.43
C ARG A 24 -10.38 -1.07 8.06
N ARG A 25 -11.31 -0.28 7.51
CA ARG A 25 -12.68 -0.17 8.04
C ARG A 25 -13.44 -1.50 7.97
N PHE A 26 -13.24 -2.27 6.89
CA PHE A 26 -13.83 -3.61 6.79
C PHE A 26 -13.20 -4.57 7.80
N LEU A 27 -11.86 -4.57 7.91
CA LEU A 27 -11.16 -5.42 8.86
C LEU A 27 -11.52 -5.08 10.31
N HIS A 28 -11.62 -3.80 10.66
CA HIS A 28 -12.01 -3.37 12.01
C HIS A 28 -13.39 -3.93 12.40
N ARG A 29 -14.34 -3.95 11.46
CA ARG A 29 -15.71 -4.42 11.72
C ARG A 29 -15.87 -5.94 11.63
N LEU A 30 -15.20 -6.58 10.67
CA LEU A 30 -15.44 -7.99 10.32
C LEU A 30 -14.33 -8.93 10.80
N MET A 31 -13.11 -8.42 11.00
CA MET A 31 -11.91 -9.19 11.35
C MET A 31 -11.02 -8.43 12.36
N PRO A 32 -11.53 -8.07 13.55
CA PRO A 32 -10.83 -7.18 14.48
C PRO A 32 -9.49 -7.76 14.97
N GLU A 33 -9.37 -9.08 15.14
CA GLU A 33 -8.11 -9.72 15.53
C GLU A 33 -7.02 -9.53 14.46
N LEU A 34 -7.40 -9.56 13.18
CA LEU A 34 -6.49 -9.31 12.06
C LEU A 34 -6.10 -7.82 12.00
N GLU A 35 -7.05 -6.92 12.20
CA GLU A 35 -6.80 -5.47 12.20
C GLU A 35 -5.82 -5.07 13.32
N GLN A 36 -6.02 -5.60 14.53
CA GLN A 36 -5.17 -5.34 15.70
C GLN A 36 -3.74 -5.91 15.58
N PHE A 37 -3.52 -6.84 14.65
CA PHE A 37 -2.19 -7.35 14.36
C PHE A 37 -1.30 -6.31 13.67
N PHE A 38 -1.89 -5.37 12.92
CA PHE A 38 -1.16 -4.29 12.28
C PHE A 38 -0.86 -3.15 13.26
N HIS A 39 0.17 -2.37 12.98
CA HIS A 39 0.37 -1.08 13.63
C HIS A 39 -0.78 -0.12 13.29
N TYR A 40 -1.06 0.86 14.14
CA TYR A 40 -2.19 1.79 13.97
C TYR A 40 -2.07 2.68 12.71
N ARG A 41 -0.86 2.87 12.19
CA ARG A 41 -0.59 3.69 11.00
C ARG A 41 -0.94 2.94 9.70
N ASN A 42 -1.19 3.74 8.66
CA ASN A 42 -1.39 3.26 7.30
C ASN A 42 -0.24 3.76 6.41
N LEU A 43 0.21 2.92 5.49
CA LEU A 43 1.10 3.28 4.40
C LEU A 43 0.27 3.19 3.11
N ASP A 44 -0.26 4.34 2.69
CA ASP A 44 -1.16 4.42 1.55
C ASP A 44 -0.44 4.93 0.29
N VAL A 45 -0.29 4.06 -0.70
CA VAL A 45 0.35 4.38 -1.98
C VAL A 45 -0.45 5.43 -2.76
N SER A 46 -1.77 5.49 -2.58
CA SER A 46 -2.61 6.51 -3.21
C SER A 46 -2.31 7.92 -2.70
N SER A 47 -1.82 8.06 -1.46
CA SER A 47 -1.35 9.36 -0.95
C SER A 47 -0.14 9.85 -1.76
N VAL A 48 0.81 8.97 -2.05
CA VAL A 48 1.96 9.28 -2.90
C VAL A 48 1.52 9.58 -4.33
N LYS A 49 0.56 8.82 -4.87
CA LYS A 49 -0.03 9.07 -6.19
C LYS A 49 -0.62 10.48 -6.31
N GLU A 50 -1.39 10.92 -5.32
CA GLU A 50 -2.01 12.25 -5.34
C GLU A 50 -0.97 13.38 -5.25
N LEU A 51 0.12 13.16 -4.52
CA LEU A 51 1.28 14.07 -4.49
C LEU A 51 2.02 14.09 -5.83
N ALA A 52 2.35 12.91 -6.37
CA ALA A 52 3.03 12.77 -7.66
C ALA A 52 2.24 13.44 -8.79
N LYS A 53 0.91 13.24 -8.83
CA LYS A 53 0.02 13.86 -9.82
C LYS A 53 0.06 15.39 -9.78
N ARG A 54 0.31 16.01 -8.61
CA ARG A 54 0.33 17.49 -8.45
C ARG A 54 1.72 18.08 -8.59
N TRP A 55 2.74 17.37 -8.10
CA TRP A 55 4.11 17.90 -8.00
C TRP A 55 5.00 17.46 -9.16
N ARG A 56 4.72 16.30 -9.77
CA ARG A 56 5.50 15.69 -10.87
C ARG A 56 4.58 14.99 -11.87
N PRO A 57 3.59 15.68 -12.48
CA PRO A 57 2.57 15.06 -13.34
C PRO A 57 3.14 14.25 -14.51
N GLU A 58 4.34 14.59 -14.98
CA GLU A 58 5.01 13.94 -16.11
C GLU A 58 5.32 12.45 -15.86
N ILE A 59 5.57 12.04 -14.61
CA ILE A 59 5.87 10.64 -14.28
C ILE A 59 4.61 9.76 -14.28
N MET A 60 3.42 10.36 -14.30
CA MET A 60 2.16 9.60 -14.27
C MET A 60 1.94 8.78 -15.54
N SER A 61 2.53 9.19 -16.66
CA SER A 61 2.43 8.47 -17.93
C SER A 61 3.13 7.09 -17.93
N GLY A 62 4.11 6.89 -17.04
CA GLY A 62 4.85 5.63 -16.92
C GLY A 62 4.13 4.54 -16.13
N LEU A 63 3.05 4.88 -15.41
CA LEU A 63 2.30 3.93 -14.59
C LEU A 63 1.28 3.16 -15.42
N LYS A 64 1.54 1.87 -15.66
CA LYS A 64 0.56 0.94 -16.20
C LYS A 64 -0.14 0.21 -15.05
N LYS A 65 -1.45 0.44 -14.87
CA LYS A 65 -2.28 -0.37 -13.97
C LYS A 65 -2.96 -1.47 -14.76
N ASN A 66 -2.82 -2.71 -14.30
CA ASN A 66 -3.57 -3.83 -14.84
C ASN A 66 -4.75 -4.10 -13.90
N ALA A 67 -5.94 -3.63 -14.26
CA ALA A 67 -7.14 -3.79 -13.44
C ALA A 67 -7.75 -5.20 -13.60
N SER A 68 -7.08 -6.24 -13.07
CA SER A 68 -7.65 -7.60 -13.06
C SER A 68 -8.72 -7.79 -11.97
N HIS A 69 -8.87 -6.83 -11.04
CA HIS A 69 -9.81 -6.85 -9.91
C HIS A 69 -9.65 -8.06 -8.97
N LEU A 70 -8.52 -8.75 -9.03
CA LEU A 70 -8.17 -9.83 -8.11
C LEU A 70 -7.30 -9.28 -6.98
N ALA A 71 -7.63 -9.63 -5.74
CA ALA A 71 -6.94 -9.09 -4.56
C ALA A 71 -5.42 -9.30 -4.58
N MET A 72 -4.94 -10.45 -5.08
CA MET A 72 -3.50 -10.72 -5.16
C MET A 72 -2.80 -9.84 -6.20
N ASP A 73 -3.45 -9.58 -7.33
CA ASP A 73 -2.89 -8.76 -8.39
C ASP A 73 -2.94 -7.27 -7.99
N ASP A 74 -4.02 -6.83 -7.34
CA ASP A 74 -4.12 -5.47 -6.78
C ASP A 74 -2.99 -5.18 -5.77
N ILE A 75 -2.61 -6.15 -4.92
CA ILE A 75 -1.47 -6.02 -4.00
C ILE A 75 -0.15 -5.92 -4.78
N ARG A 76 0.04 -6.75 -5.82
CA ARG A 76 1.25 -6.72 -6.65
C ARG A 76 1.39 -5.40 -7.39
N ASP A 77 0.29 -4.88 -7.92
CA ASP A 77 0.22 -3.57 -8.59
C ASP A 77 0.54 -2.43 -7.62
N SER A 78 0.01 -2.49 -6.39
CA SER A 78 0.32 -1.51 -5.33
C SER A 78 1.82 -1.48 -5.00
N ILE A 79 2.45 -2.66 -4.92
CA ILE A 79 3.90 -2.79 -4.68
C ILE A 79 4.70 -2.25 -5.87
N ALA A 80 4.28 -2.56 -7.10
CA ALA A 80 4.94 -2.07 -8.31
C ALA A 80 4.83 -0.54 -8.43
N GLU A 81 3.66 0.03 -8.13
CA GLU A 81 3.40 1.47 -8.10
C GLU A 81 4.31 2.18 -7.08
N LEU A 82 4.46 1.65 -5.86
CA LEU A 82 5.35 2.25 -4.87
C LEU A 82 6.84 2.13 -5.25
N LYS A 83 7.24 1.03 -5.90
CA LYS A 83 8.59 0.89 -6.46
C LYS A 83 8.87 1.95 -7.52
N TYR A 84 7.89 2.24 -8.39
CA TYR A 84 7.99 3.30 -9.39
C TYR A 84 8.17 4.68 -8.72
N TYR A 85 7.36 5.01 -7.72
CA TYR A 85 7.54 6.27 -6.98
C TYR A 85 8.90 6.35 -6.28
N ARG A 86 9.40 5.24 -5.74
CA ARG A 86 10.73 5.19 -5.13
C ARG A 86 11.85 5.54 -6.12
N GLU A 87 11.70 5.17 -7.39
CA GLU A 87 12.71 5.39 -8.42
C GLU A 87 12.63 6.80 -9.03
N TYR A 88 11.41 7.29 -9.30
CA TYR A 88 11.21 8.52 -10.09
C TYR A 88 10.74 9.74 -9.27
N PHE A 89 10.22 9.53 -8.06
CA PHE A 89 9.62 10.59 -7.23
C PHE A 89 10.38 10.87 -5.93
N PHE A 90 10.92 9.85 -5.26
CA PHE A 90 11.67 10.01 -4.01
C PHE A 90 13.18 10.17 -4.25
N ILE A 91 13.82 11.03 -3.46
CA ILE A 91 15.28 11.18 -3.46
C ILE A 91 15.86 10.09 -2.57
N MET A 92 16.45 9.07 -3.20
CA MET A 92 17.13 7.98 -2.51
C MET A 92 18.64 8.24 -2.57
N ASN A 93 19.15 9.09 -1.68
CA ASN A 93 20.59 9.23 -1.50
C ASN A 93 21.10 7.94 -0.86
N LYS A 94 21.77 7.08 -1.64
CA LYS A 94 22.55 5.97 -1.13
C LYS A 94 23.99 6.40 -0.95
#